data_AF-A0A7S0P8D4-F1
#
_entry.id   AF-A0A7S0P8D4-F1
#
_cell.length_a   1.000
_cell.length_b   1.000
_cell.length_c   1.000
_cell.angle_alpha   90.00
_cell.angle_beta   90.00
_cell.angle_gamma   90.00
#
_symmetry.space_group_name_H-M   'P 1'
#
loop_
_entity.id
_entity.type
_entity.pdbx_description
1 polymer ?
#
loop_
_entity_poly.entity_id
_entity_poly.type
_entity_poly.pdbx_seq_one_letter_code
_entity_poly.pdbx_strand_id
1 'polypeptide(L)'
;MSLFAALEGAIAHGKFDEMKSFYGPESQAYFNADPAVTSMPESGSAVGPEAIAEAARSEFGGKTVHFNIATLFHQTASTGAPLLVATGKVHIGTHKFPFSHTVLLAPASEDTDSTAFYVRNEILTVTGAGV
;
A
#
# COMPACT_ATOMS: atom_id res chain seq x y z
N MET A 1 -6.33 -2.00 15.34
CA MET A 1 -5.82 -2.68 14.13
C MET A 1 -4.80 -1.75 13.49
N SER A 2 -3.62 -2.21 13.07
CA SER A 2 -2.64 -1.33 12.42
C SER A 2 -3.08 -0.98 10.99
N LEU A 3 -2.70 0.19 10.48
CA LEU A 3 -3.03 0.61 9.11
C LEU A 3 -2.55 -0.38 8.05
N PHE A 4 -1.33 -0.92 8.21
CA PHE A 4 -0.81 -1.96 7.30
C PHE A 4 -1.71 -3.19 7.27
N ALA A 5 -2.19 -3.67 8.43
CA ALA A 5 -3.11 -4.80 8.46
C ALA A 5 -4.43 -4.51 7.73
N ALA A 6 -4.89 -3.25 7.74
CA ALA A 6 -6.08 -2.83 7.00
C ALA A 6 -5.85 -2.79 5.49
N LEU A 7 -4.76 -2.14 5.04
CA LEU A 7 -4.38 -2.04 3.62
C LEU A 7 -4.08 -3.43 3.03
N GLU A 8 -3.21 -4.19 3.70
CA GLU A 8 -2.82 -5.54 3.27
C GLU A 8 -3.99 -6.52 3.34
N GLY A 9 -4.85 -6.41 4.35
CA GLY A 9 -6.08 -7.20 4.44
C GLY A 9 -7.05 -6.90 3.30
N ALA A 10 -7.20 -5.63 2.94
CA ALA A 10 -8.06 -5.25 1.82
C ALA A 10 -7.53 -5.81 0.50
N ILE A 11 -6.22 -5.79 0.26
CA ILE A 11 -5.58 -6.43 -0.91
C ILE A 11 -5.77 -7.95 -0.87
N ALA A 12 -5.43 -8.59 0.25
CA ALA A 12 -5.49 -10.04 0.44
C ALA A 12 -6.89 -10.64 0.24
N HIS A 13 -7.92 -9.87 0.56
CA HIS A 13 -9.32 -10.27 0.43
C HIS A 13 -10.02 -9.68 -0.80
N GLY A 14 -9.30 -9.00 -1.69
CA GLY A 14 -9.85 -8.40 -2.91
C GLY A 14 -10.87 -7.27 -2.66
N LYS A 15 -10.83 -6.64 -1.49
CA LYS A 15 -11.72 -5.56 -1.05
C LYS A 15 -11.22 -4.19 -1.51
N PHE A 16 -10.91 -4.07 -2.80
CA PHE A 16 -10.29 -2.86 -3.37
C PHE A 16 -11.19 -1.62 -3.24
N ASP A 17 -12.52 -1.78 -3.24
CA ASP A 17 -13.43 -0.65 -3.01
C ASP A 17 -13.42 -0.15 -1.57
N GLU A 18 -13.17 -1.02 -0.59
CA GLU A 18 -13.01 -0.62 0.82
C GLU A 18 -11.71 0.18 1.02
N MET A 19 -10.68 -0.07 0.20
CA MET A 19 -9.41 0.65 0.26
C MET A 19 -9.58 2.15 0.02
N LYS A 20 -10.56 2.56 -0.80
CA LYS A 20 -10.82 3.97 -1.12
C LYS A 20 -10.96 4.84 0.14
N SER A 21 -11.54 4.28 1.20
CA SER A 21 -11.75 4.98 2.47
C SER A 21 -10.46 5.37 3.22
N PHE A 22 -9.31 4.76 2.85
CA PHE A 22 -8.02 5.09 3.45
C PHE A 22 -7.34 6.29 2.78
N TYR A 23 -7.81 6.72 1.61
CA TYR A 23 -7.14 7.75 0.79
C TYR A 23 -7.96 9.03 0.72
N GLY A 24 -7.25 10.15 0.60
CA GLY A 24 -7.81 11.45 0.28
C GLY A 24 -7.79 11.70 -1.23
N PRO A 25 -8.41 12.81 -1.70
CA PRO A 25 -8.58 13.10 -3.13
C PRO A 25 -7.27 13.27 -3.89
N GLU A 26 -6.21 13.73 -3.20
CA GLU A 26 -4.89 13.94 -3.80
C GLU A 26 -3.89 12.83 -3.50
N SER A 27 -4.30 11.77 -2.78
CA SER A 27 -3.42 10.69 -2.41
C SER A 27 -2.73 10.09 -3.61
N GLN A 28 -1.49 9.67 -3.44
CA GLN A 28 -0.71 9.05 -4.51
C GLN A 28 -0.26 7.66 -4.07
N ALA A 29 -0.56 6.65 -4.87
CA ALA A 29 -0.04 5.30 -4.65
C ALA A 29 0.85 4.87 -5.81
N TYR A 30 1.88 4.13 -5.46
CA TYR A 30 2.81 3.53 -6.38
C TYR A 30 2.93 2.05 -6.05
N PHE A 31 2.37 1.22 -6.92
CA PHE A 31 2.49 -0.24 -6.83
C PHE A 31 3.51 -0.67 -7.88
N ASN A 32 4.70 -1.04 -7.43
CA ASN A 32 5.74 -1.55 -8.31
C ASN A 32 6.08 -2.97 -7.89
N ALA A 33 5.58 -3.91 -8.65
CA ALA A 33 6.13 -5.23 -8.62
C ALA A 33 6.98 -5.41 -9.87
N ASP A 34 8.14 -6.02 -9.70
CA ASP A 34 9.02 -6.42 -10.80
C ASP A 34 8.17 -7.02 -11.94
N PRO A 35 8.37 -6.65 -13.22
CA PRO A 35 7.58 -7.19 -14.33
C PRO A 35 7.68 -8.73 -14.47
N ALA A 36 8.63 -9.38 -13.79
CA ALA A 36 8.64 -10.84 -13.60
C ALA A 36 7.57 -11.37 -12.59
N VAL A 37 6.90 -10.47 -11.87
CA VAL A 37 6.00 -10.70 -10.74
C VAL A 37 4.60 -10.13 -11.03
N THR A 38 4.49 -9.02 -11.74
CA THR A 38 3.21 -8.44 -12.16
C THR A 38 3.19 -7.95 -13.61
N SER A 39 2.00 -7.56 -14.06
CA SER A 39 1.63 -7.37 -15.46
C SER A 39 1.76 -5.94 -15.97
N MET A 40 2.17 -4.96 -15.14
CA MET A 40 2.37 -3.59 -15.61
C MET A 40 3.82 -3.34 -16.06
N PRO A 41 4.05 -3.03 -17.36
CA PRO A 41 5.38 -2.66 -17.87
C PRO A 41 5.78 -1.22 -17.50
N GLU A 42 4.85 -0.41 -16.99
CA GLU A 42 5.10 0.96 -16.55
C GLU A 42 4.56 1.14 -15.14
N SER A 43 5.47 1.39 -14.21
CA SER A 43 5.20 1.82 -12.86
C SER A 43 4.32 3.07 -12.83
N GLY A 44 3.01 2.89 -12.64
CA GLY A 44 2.03 3.96 -12.66
C GLY A 44 1.82 4.55 -11.28
N SER A 45 2.12 5.83 -11.09
CA SER A 45 1.58 6.58 -9.95
C SER A 45 0.07 6.77 -10.15
N ALA A 46 -0.75 6.19 -9.28
CA ALA A 46 -2.19 6.43 -9.26
C ALA A 46 -2.50 7.61 -8.33
N VAL A 47 -3.36 8.53 -8.77
CA VAL A 47 -3.74 9.71 -7.98
C VAL A 47 -5.24 9.67 -7.69
N GLY A 48 -5.58 9.75 -6.40
CA GLY A 48 -6.94 9.73 -5.89
C GLY A 48 -7.49 8.32 -5.60
N PRO A 49 -8.50 8.20 -4.73
CA PRO A 49 -8.95 6.91 -4.18
C PRO A 49 -9.39 5.90 -5.25
N GLU A 50 -10.10 6.36 -6.28
CA GLU A 50 -10.61 5.51 -7.36
C GLU A 50 -9.49 4.92 -8.21
N ALA A 51 -8.54 5.76 -8.63
CA ALA A 51 -7.42 5.32 -9.45
C ALA A 51 -6.50 4.38 -8.67
N ILE A 52 -6.30 4.64 -7.37
CA ILE A 52 -5.49 3.79 -6.48
C ILE A 52 -6.13 2.41 -6.33
N ALA A 53 -7.44 2.36 -6.07
CA ALA A 53 -8.17 1.09 -5.95
C ALA A 53 -8.13 0.28 -7.26
N GLU A 54 -8.24 0.95 -8.41
CA GLU A 54 -8.15 0.28 -9.71
C GLU A 54 -6.73 -0.21 -10.00
N ALA A 55 -5.70 0.55 -9.66
CA ALA A 55 -4.31 0.12 -9.79
C ALA A 55 -4.03 -1.12 -8.91
N ALA A 56 -4.46 -1.11 -7.64
CA ALA A 56 -4.33 -2.27 -6.76
C ALA A 56 -5.11 -3.49 -7.30
N ARG A 57 -6.32 -3.29 -7.85
CA ARG A 57 -7.11 -4.33 -8.50
C ARG A 57 -6.43 -4.90 -9.74
N SER A 58 -5.82 -4.06 -10.57
CA SER A 58 -5.06 -4.48 -11.74
C SER A 58 -3.86 -5.35 -11.34
N GLU A 59 -3.13 -4.96 -10.29
CA GLU A 59 -1.92 -5.67 -9.85
C GLU A 59 -2.23 -7.00 -9.14
N PHE A 60 -3.25 -7.02 -8.28
CA PHE A 60 -3.50 -8.11 -7.35
C PHE A 60 -4.83 -8.85 -7.58
N GLY A 61 -5.72 -8.31 -8.42
CA GLY A 61 -7.04 -8.86 -8.69
C GLY A 61 -6.97 -10.30 -9.23
N GLY A 62 -7.81 -11.18 -8.69
CA GLY A 62 -7.84 -12.59 -9.05
C GLY A 62 -6.66 -13.42 -8.55
N LYS A 63 -5.70 -12.82 -7.83
CA LYS A 63 -4.57 -13.52 -7.21
C LYS A 63 -4.86 -13.75 -5.72
N THR A 64 -4.42 -14.88 -5.19
CA THR A 64 -4.35 -15.06 -3.73
C THR A 64 -3.15 -14.29 -3.21
N VAL A 65 -3.37 -13.30 -2.34
CA VAL A 65 -2.30 -12.46 -1.78
C VAL A 65 -2.27 -12.60 -0.26
N HIS A 66 -1.09 -12.77 0.32
CA HIS A 66 -0.91 -12.82 1.77
C HIS A 66 0.40 -12.16 2.19
N PHE A 67 0.32 -11.16 3.07
CA PHE A 67 1.48 -10.46 3.60
C PHE A 67 1.96 -11.08 4.92
N ASN A 68 3.27 -11.23 5.06
CA ASN A 68 3.93 -11.58 6.30
C ASN A 68 4.93 -10.47 6.63
N ILE A 69 4.52 -9.54 7.49
CA ILE A 69 5.33 -8.42 7.94
C ILE A 69 6.42 -8.96 8.88
N ALA A 70 7.68 -8.77 8.49
CA ALA A 70 8.85 -9.11 9.30
C ALA A 70 9.30 -7.94 10.17
N THR A 71 9.21 -6.71 9.64
CA THR A 71 9.61 -5.49 10.35
C THR A 71 8.59 -4.40 10.14
N LEU A 72 8.31 -3.63 11.19
CA LEU A 72 7.53 -2.41 11.14
C LEU A 72 8.32 -1.28 11.81
N PHE A 73 8.50 -0.19 11.08
CA PHE A 73 9.16 1.03 11.56
C PHE A 73 8.22 2.21 11.39
N HIS A 74 8.27 3.15 12.33
CA HIS A 74 7.58 4.42 12.21
C HIS A 74 8.49 5.57 12.62
N GLN A 75 8.32 6.70 11.96
CA GLN A 75 8.96 7.96 12.32
C GLN A 75 8.01 9.12 12.05
N THR A 76 8.32 10.28 12.59
CA THR A 76 7.63 11.51 12.23
C THR A 76 8.49 12.21 11.17
N ALA A 77 7.93 12.48 10.00
CA ALA A 77 8.59 13.24 8.95
C ALA A 77 8.87 14.68 9.41
N SER A 78 9.76 15.39 8.71
CA SER A 78 10.09 16.79 9.02
C SER A 78 8.87 17.72 8.96
N THR A 79 7.81 17.32 8.25
CA THR A 79 6.52 18.00 8.16
C THR A 79 5.58 17.72 9.33
N GLY A 80 5.97 16.88 10.29
CA GLY A 80 5.10 16.41 11.38
C GLY A 80 4.22 15.21 11.01
N ALA A 81 4.21 14.81 9.73
CA ALA A 81 3.42 13.69 9.23
C ALA A 81 3.98 12.33 9.70
N PRO A 82 3.14 11.39 10.16
CA PRO A 82 3.59 10.02 10.45
C PRO A 82 4.03 9.31 9.16
N LEU A 83 5.23 8.73 9.18
CA LEU A 83 5.79 7.90 8.12
C LEU A 83 5.96 6.47 8.66
N LEU A 84 5.38 5.52 7.95
CA LEU A 84 5.32 4.10 8.28
C LEU A 84 6.06 3.31 7.21
N VAL A 85 6.89 2.35 7.62
CA VAL A 85 7.60 1.44 6.70
C VAL A 85 7.46 0.01 7.21
N ALA A 86 6.92 -0.87 6.37
CA ALA A 86 6.87 -2.31 6.61
C ALA A 86 7.74 -3.05 5.60
N THR A 87 8.41 -4.10 6.04
CA THR A 87 9.10 -5.04 5.14
C THR A 87 8.76 -6.47 5.54
N GLY A 88 8.89 -7.39 4.58
CA GLY A 88 8.61 -8.79 4.84
C GLY A 88 8.54 -9.61 3.58
N LYS A 89 7.67 -10.64 3.61
CA LYS A 89 7.38 -11.48 2.45
C LYS A 89 5.91 -11.38 2.09
N VAL A 90 5.62 -11.22 0.80
CA VAL A 90 4.27 -11.35 0.26
C VAL A 90 4.19 -12.65 -0.53
N HIS A 91 3.14 -13.42 -0.30
CA HIS A 91 2.78 -14.55 -1.14
C HIS A 91 1.79 -14.06 -2.19
N ILE A 92 2.08 -14.29 -3.47
CA ILE A 92 1.19 -13.96 -4.58
C ILE A 92 1.02 -15.23 -5.42
N GLY A 93 -0.17 -15.82 -5.38
CA GLY A 93 -0.40 -17.16 -5.88
C GLY A 93 0.47 -18.18 -5.14
N THR A 94 1.32 -18.91 -5.86
CA THR A 94 2.24 -19.91 -5.30
C THR A 94 3.63 -19.37 -4.96
N HIS A 95 3.92 -18.13 -5.37
CA HIS A 95 5.27 -17.56 -5.26
C HIS A 95 5.41 -16.66 -4.05
N LYS A 96 6.65 -16.53 -3.56
CA LYS A 96 7.00 -15.70 -2.41
C LYS A 96 7.99 -14.63 -2.83
N PHE A 97 7.68 -13.39 -2.50
CA PHE A 97 8.51 -12.25 -2.85
C PHE A 97 8.83 -11.41 -1.61
N PRO A 98 10.06 -10.91 -1.45
CA PRO A 98 10.30 -9.82 -0.52
C PRO A 98 9.50 -8.57 -0.95
N PHE A 99 9.03 -7.82 0.04
CA PHE A 99 8.39 -6.52 -0.19
C PHE A 99 8.92 -5.44 0.75
N SER A 100 8.76 -4.20 0.31
CA SER A 100 8.86 -2.99 1.13
C SER A 100 7.62 -2.15 0.88
N HIS A 101 6.97 -1.69 1.94
CA HIS A 101 5.75 -0.90 1.88
C HIS A 101 5.92 0.36 2.74
N THR A 102 5.94 1.53 2.09
CA THR A 102 6.09 2.84 2.71
C THR A 102 4.78 3.60 2.62
N VAL A 103 4.31 4.14 3.74
CA VAL A 103 3.07 4.92 3.84
C VAL A 103 3.34 6.22 4.58
N LEU A 104 3.05 7.35 3.94
CA LEU A 104 3.02 8.66 4.56
C LEU A 104 1.57 9.05 4.87
N LEU A 105 1.31 9.44 6.10
CA LEU A 105 -0.01 9.88 6.55
C LEU A 105 -0.14 11.40 6.54
N ALA A 106 -1.35 11.87 6.26
CA ALA A 106 -1.73 13.26 6.49
C ALA A 106 -2.96 13.30 7.41
N PRO A 107 -3.08 14.33 8.26
CA PRO A 107 -4.27 14.49 9.09
C PRO A 107 -5.48 14.75 8.19
N ALA A 108 -6.63 14.16 8.53
CA ALA A 108 -7.87 14.31 7.77
C ALA A 108 -8.53 15.69 7.96
N SER A 109 -8.02 16.49 8.89
CA SER A 109 -8.46 17.84 9.20
C SER A 109 -7.25 18.69 9.57
N GLU A 110 -7.33 20.00 9.36
CA GLU A 110 -6.34 20.96 9.90
C GLU A 110 -6.49 21.15 11.41
N ASP A 111 -7.57 20.62 12.01
CA ASP A 111 -7.78 20.57 13.44
C ASP A 111 -6.73 19.68 14.12
N THR A 112 -5.91 20.28 14.98
CA THR A 112 -4.81 19.62 15.69
C THR A 112 -5.27 18.57 16.70
N ASP A 113 -6.55 18.61 17.10
CA ASP A 113 -7.14 17.59 17.99
C ASP A 113 -7.69 16.37 17.21
N SER A 114 -7.71 16.44 15.88
CA SER A 114 -8.11 15.32 15.04
C SER A 114 -7.06 14.21 15.08
N THR A 115 -7.50 13.02 15.49
CA THR A 115 -6.69 11.79 15.45
C THR A 115 -6.92 10.99 14.16
N ALA A 116 -7.75 11.49 13.25
CA ALA A 116 -8.04 10.85 11.98
C ALA A 116 -6.95 11.17 10.96
N PHE A 117 -6.43 10.13 10.31
CA PHE A 117 -5.42 10.24 9.26
C PHE A 117 -5.91 9.53 8.00
N TYR A 118 -5.43 10.00 6.86
CA TYR A 118 -5.53 9.30 5.58
C TYR A 118 -4.14 9.08 4.99
N VAL A 119 -4.03 8.09 4.10
CA VAL A 119 -2.80 7.79 3.36
C VAL A 119 -2.56 8.87 2.33
N ARG A 120 -1.56 9.73 2.53
CA ARG A 120 -1.17 10.76 1.57
C ARG A 120 -0.32 10.19 0.43
N ASN A 121 0.65 9.34 0.78
CA ASN A 121 1.50 8.66 -0.18
C ASN A 121 1.65 7.19 0.21
N GLU A 122 1.62 6.31 -0.77
CA GLU A 122 1.87 4.89 -0.62
C GLU A 122 2.86 4.42 -1.69
N ILE A 123 3.84 3.63 -1.27
CA ILE A 123 4.79 2.96 -2.16
C ILE A 123 4.88 1.51 -1.70
N LEU A 124 4.32 0.60 -2.48
CA LEU A 124 4.50 -0.83 -2.31
C LEU A 124 5.41 -1.35 -3.40
N THR A 125 6.58 -1.83 -2.99
CA THR A 125 7.55 -2.47 -3.88
C THR A 125 7.64 -3.95 -3.56
N VAL A 126 7.45 -4.79 -4.58
CA VAL A 126 7.66 -6.25 -4.50
C VAL A 126 8.83 -6.60 -5.42
N THR A 127 9.90 -7.16 -4.86
CA THR A 127 11.16 -7.39 -5.61
C THR A 127 11.50 -8.87 -5.76
N GLY A 128 12.18 -9.22 -6.84
CA GLY A 128 12.87 -10.51 -7.00
C GLY A 128 12.21 -11.51 -7.95
N ALA A 129 13.01 -12.43 -8.48
CA ALA A 129 12.52 -13.60 -9.20
C ALA A 129 11.84 -14.55 -8.19
N GLY A 130 10.61 -14.97 -8.48
CA GLY A 130 9.87 -15.89 -7.62
C GLY A 130 10.68 -17.17 -7.42
N VAL A 131 11.05 -17.46 -6.17
CA VAL A 131 11.58 -18.77 -5.76
C VAL A 131 10.46 -19.78 -5.55
#